data_AF-A0A821T420-F1
#
_entry.id   AF-A0A821T420-F1
#
_cell.length_a   1.000
_cell.length_b   1.000
_cell.length_c   1.000
_cell.angle_alpha   90.00
_cell.angle_beta   90.00
_cell.angle_gamma   90.00
#
_symmetry.space_group_name_H-M   'P 1'
#
loop_
_entity.id
_entity.type
_entity.pdbx_description
1 polymer ?
#
loop_
_entity_poly.entity_id
_entity_poly.type
_entity_poly.pdbx_seq_one_letter_code
_entity_poly.pdbx_strand_id
1 'polypeptide(L)' 'NEQDDQIEIDGEVFHKPFVEKPVSAENHDVYIYFPSSAGGGSQRLFRKVFKNFAHYTR' A
#
# COMPACT_ATOMS: atom_id res chain seq x y z
N ASN A 1 19.88 7.13 -5.24
CA ASN A 1 20.84 6.02 -5.40
C ASN A 1 20.05 4.84 -5.91
N GLU A 2 20.50 4.19 -6.99
CA GLU A 2 19.73 3.21 -7.79
C GLU A 2 19.50 1.85 -7.09
N GLN A 3 19.90 1.71 -5.82
CA GLN A 3 19.69 0.53 -4.98
C GLN A 3 18.35 0.54 -4.22
N ASP A 4 17.53 1.58 -4.38
CA ASP A 4 16.26 1.74 -3.66
C ASP A 4 15.13 0.87 -4.26
N ASP A 5 15.28 0.28 -5.45
CA ASP A 5 14.16 -0.40 -6.14
C ASP A 5 13.92 -1.85 -5.72
N GLN A 6 14.55 -2.31 -4.64
CA GLN A 6 14.40 -3.67 -4.12
C GLN A 6 14.56 -3.73 -2.60
N ILE A 7 14.03 -4.79 -2.00
CA ILE A 7 14.24 -5.14 -0.59
C ILE A 7 14.73 -6.59 -0.49
N GLU A 8 15.50 -6.90 0.54
CA GLU A 8 15.91 -8.26 0.84
C GLU A 8 15.22 -8.72 2.13
N ILE A 9 14.52 -9.84 2.06
CA ILE A 9 13.81 -10.45 3.19
C ILE A 9 14.24 -11.91 3.24
N ASP A 10 14.82 -12.33 4.37
CA ASP A 10 15.26 -13.72 4.59
C ASP A 10 16.19 -14.28 3.50
N GLY A 11 17.01 -13.41 2.89
CA GLY A 11 17.94 -13.78 1.80
C GLY A 11 17.29 -13.82 0.41
N GLU A 12 16.00 -13.56 0.29
CA GLU A 12 15.30 -13.38 -0.99
C GLU A 12 15.17 -11.91 -1.35
N VAL A 13 15.42 -11.59 -2.62
CA VAL A 13 15.31 -10.22 -3.15
C VAL A 13 13.95 -10.02 -3.80
N PHE A 14 13.25 -8.98 -3.36
CA PHE A 14 11.97 -8.53 -3.89
C PHE A 14 12.13 -7.17 -4.57
N HIS A 15 11.80 -7.10 -5.85
CA HIS A 15 11.84 -5.85 -6.60
C HIS A 15 10.52 -5.07 -6.48
N LYS A 16 10.61 -3.74 -6.44
CA LYS A 16 9.43 -2.86 -6.54
C LYS A 16 8.74 -3.09 -7.90
N PRO A 17 7.39 -3.03 -7.97
CA PRO A 17 6.51 -2.61 -6.89
C PRO A 17 6.16 -3.73 -5.91
N PHE A 18 6.03 -3.36 -4.64
CA PHE A 18 5.50 -4.25 -3.61
C PHE A 18 4.55 -3.48 -2.69
N VAL A 19 3.75 -4.25 -1.94
CA VAL A 19 2.73 -3.74 -1.02
C VAL A 19 3.12 -4.10 0.40
N GLU A 20 3.21 -3.10 1.27
CA GLU A 20 3.29 -3.31 2.72
C GLU A 20 1.88 -3.21 3.30
N LYS A 21 1.45 -4.26 3.98
CA LYS A 21 0.17 -4.31 4.68
C LYS A 21 0.34 -4.98 6.06
N PRO A 22 -0.23 -4.40 7.12
CA PRO A 22 -0.32 -5.05 8.43
C PRO A 22 -1.05 -6.39 8.36
N VAL A 23 -0.58 -7.35 9.15
CA VAL A 23 -1.24 -8.66 9.27
C VAL A 23 -2.70 -8.52 9.72
N SER A 24 -2.96 -7.63 10.67
CA SER A 24 -4.32 -7.32 11.12
C SER A 24 -5.16 -6.75 9.98
N ALA A 25 -6.29 -7.40 9.68
CA ALA A 25 -7.23 -6.94 8.66
C ALA A 25 -7.95 -5.64 9.06
N GLU A 26 -8.03 -5.34 10.36
CA GLU A 26 -8.62 -4.12 10.90
C GLU A 26 -7.71 -2.90 10.73
N ASN A 27 -6.40 -3.12 10.56
CA ASN A 27 -5.47 -2.05 10.23
C ASN A 27 -5.38 -1.90 8.69
N HIS A 28 -5.88 -0.77 8.20
CA HIS A 28 -5.92 -0.45 6.77
C HIS A 28 -4.75 0.43 6.31
N ASP A 29 -3.66 0.49 7.08
CA ASP A 29 -2.44 1.19 6.69
C ASP A 29 -1.70 0.41 5.60
N VAL A 30 -2.14 0.56 4.35
CA VAL A 30 -1.55 -0.11 3.19
C VAL A 30 -0.71 0.88 2.40
N TYR A 31 0.52 0.48 2.10
CA TYR A 31 1.47 1.25 1.30
C TYR A 31 1.87 0.49 0.04
N ILE A 32 1.95 1.19 -1.08
CA ILE A 32 2.48 0.69 -2.34
C ILE A 32 3.76 1.46 -2.65
N TYR A 33 4.85 0.75 -2.90
CA TYR A 33 6.14 1.34 -3.27
C TYR A 33 6.39 1.15 -4.75
N PHE A 34 6.80 2.20 -5.45
CA PHE A 34 7.05 2.17 -6.89
C PHE A 34 8.54 2.23 -7.21
N PRO A 35 9.00 1.53 -8.28
CA PRO A 35 10.37 1.64 -8.71
C PRO A 35 10.64 3.05 -9.27
N SER A 36 11.90 3.46 -9.23
CA SER A 36 12.37 4.73 -9.75
C SER A 36 12.06 4.90 -11.24
N SER A 37 12.05 3.79 -12.00
CA SER A 37 11.65 3.76 -13.42
C SER A 37 10.20 4.18 -13.67
N ALA A 38 9.33 4.06 -12.66
CA ALA A 38 7.93 4.49 -12.70
C ALA A 38 7.71 5.85 -12.01
N GLY A 39 8.78 6.62 -11.78
CA GLY A 39 8.74 7.89 -11.06
C GLY A 39 9.03 7.79 -9.56
N GLY A 40 9.19 6.56 -9.03
CA GLY A 40 9.54 6.30 -7.64
C GLY A 40 8.44 6.67 -6.64
N GLY A 41 8.84 6.73 -5.37
CA GLY A 41 7.96 7.12 -4.28
C GLY A 41 7.01 6.01 -3.81
N SER A 42 5.98 6.43 -3.07
CA SER A 42 5.01 5.52 -2.46
C SER A 42 3.61 6.13 -2.40
N GLN A 43 2.59 5.28 -2.48
CA GLN A 43 1.20 5.68 -2.29
C GLN A 43 0.60 4.97 -1.07
N ARG A 44 -0.02 5.74 -0.17
CA ARG A 44 -0.85 5.20 0.92
C ARG A 44 -2.28 5.06 0.42
N LEU A 45 -2.85 3.88 0.58
CA LEU A 45 -4.27 3.66 0.25
C LEU A 45 -5.14 4.07 1.43
N PHE A 46 -6.27 4.72 1.11
CA PHE A 46 -7.27 5.07 2.10
C PHE A 46 -8.37 4.01 2.13
N ARG A 47 -8.85 3.69 3.33
CA ARG A 47 -10.05 2.88 3.48
C ARG A 47 -11.23 3.63 2.85
N LYS A 48 -11.94 2.98 1.93
CA LYS A 48 -13.20 3.49 1.41
C LYS A 48 -14.20 3.58 2.56
N VAL A 49 -14.55 4.79 2.98
CA VAL A 49 -15.57 5.04 4.00
C VAL A 49 -16.93 5.09 3.30
N PHE A 50 -17.72 4.03 3.40
CA PHE A 50 -19.15 4.12 3.11
C PHE A 50 -19.86 4.71 4.32
N LYS A 51 -20.32 5.97 4.21
CA LYS A 51 -21.37 6.45 5.12
C LYS A 51 -22.67 5.81 4.66
N ASN A 52 -23.22 4.92 5.48
CA ASN A 52 -24.58 4.42 5.29
C ASN A 52 -25.55 5.60 5.50
N PHE A 53 -25.80 6.41 4.47
CA PHE A 53 -26.98 7.26 4.43
C PHE A 53 -28.19 6.39 4.08
N ALA A 54 -28.56 5.50 5.00
CA ALA A 54 -29.91 4.98 5.06
C ALA A 54 -30.77 6.02 5.81
N HIS A 55 -30.95 7.20 5.22
CA HIS A 55 -32.10 8.02 5.59
C HIS A 55 -33.31 7.36 4.97
N TYR A 56 -33.95 6.54 5.78
CA TYR A 56 -35.35 6.17 5.65
C TYR A 56 -36.17 7.47 5.74
N THR A 57 -36.36 8.16 4.62
CA THR A 57 -37.45 9.14 4.51
C THR A 57 -38.69 8.38 4.07
N ARG A 58 -39.54 8.12 5.08
CA ARG A 58 -40.98 8.00 4.89
C ARG A 58 -41.55 9.37 4.55
#